data_AF-A0A496NIT4-F1
#
_entry.id   AF-A0A496NIT4-F1
#
_cell.length_a   1.000
_cell.length_b   1.000
_cell.length_c   1.000
_cell.angle_alpha   90.00
_cell.angle_beta   90.00
_cell.angle_gamma   90.00
#
_symmetry.space_group_name_H-M   'P 1'
#
loop_
_entity.id
_entity.type
_entity.pdbx_description
1 polymer ?
#
loop_
_entity_poly.entity_id
_entity_poly.type
_entity_poly.pdbx_seq_one_letter_code
_entity_poly.pdbx_strand_id
1 'polypeptide(L)'
;DKGVLVEQGMVGEIFANPKTALAKAFIRSTFHVNLPDEFTQKLSSTPTSSPVIKFEFTGNSVDKPLFSKASKEFGVEFNILTSQMDYVGGVKFGFTIAQIIGNPNDIKLAQDFLTEHQVGLEVIGYVA
;
A
#
# COMPACT_ATOMS: atom_id res chain seq x y z
N ASP A 1 -17.15 -28.82 -5.62
CA ASP A 1 -18.15 -29.19 -6.65
C ASP A 1 -18.73 -28.02 -7.47
N LYS A 2 -18.06 -26.85 -7.53
CA LYS A 2 -18.30 -25.81 -8.57
C LYS A 2 -16.99 -25.09 -8.86
N GLY A 3 -16.02 -25.80 -9.44
CA GLY A 3 -14.74 -25.21 -9.85
C GLY A 3 -14.96 -24.31 -11.05
N VAL A 4 -14.98 -22.99 -10.84
CA VAL A 4 -15.07 -22.00 -11.92
C VAL A 4 -13.68 -21.42 -12.14
N LEU A 5 -13.29 -21.25 -13.41
CA LEU A 5 -12.08 -20.51 -13.75
C LEU A 5 -12.29 -19.04 -13.37
N VAL A 6 -11.57 -18.58 -12.35
CA VAL A 6 -11.70 -17.23 -11.79
C VAL A 6 -10.93 -16.23 -12.64
N GLU A 7 -9.68 -16.57 -13.01
CA GLU A 7 -8.82 -15.71 -13.82
C GLU A 7 -7.76 -16.56 -14.53
N GLN A 8 -7.37 -16.19 -15.74
CA GLN A 8 -6.33 -16.85 -16.53
C GLN A 8 -5.50 -15.79 -17.26
N GLY A 9 -4.19 -15.94 -17.22
CA GLY A 9 -3.24 -15.00 -17.81
C GLY A 9 -1.81 -15.29 -17.36
N MET A 10 -0.88 -14.43 -17.74
CA MET A 10 0.49 -14.52 -17.24
C MET A 10 0.53 -14.21 -15.75
N VAL A 11 1.39 -14.92 -15.01
CA VAL A 11 1.56 -14.72 -13.56
C VAL A 11 1.83 -13.23 -13.24
N GLY A 12 2.76 -12.60 -13.96
CA GLY A 12 3.07 -11.18 -13.75
C GLY A 12 1.87 -10.26 -13.97
N GLU A 13 1.02 -10.52 -14.98
CA GLU A 13 -0.17 -9.71 -15.25
C GLU A 13 -1.23 -9.86 -14.16
N ILE A 14 -1.47 -11.09 -13.68
CA ILE A 14 -2.43 -11.36 -12.60
C ILE A 14 -1.96 -10.71 -11.29
N PHE A 15 -0.66 -10.70 -11.00
CA PHE A 15 -0.11 -10.03 -9.81
C PHE A 15 -0.05 -8.50 -9.94
N ALA A 16 0.23 -7.99 -11.14
CA ALA A 16 0.27 -6.54 -11.39
C ALA A 16 -1.11 -5.90 -11.40
N ASN A 17 -2.08 -6.56 -12.04
CA ASN A 17 -3.40 -6.02 -12.34
C ASN A 17 -4.50 -7.09 -12.19
N PRO A 18 -4.70 -7.66 -11.00
CA PRO A 18 -5.75 -8.65 -10.78
C PRO A 18 -7.13 -8.03 -11.05
N LYS A 19 -7.93 -8.67 -11.90
CA LYS A 19 -9.25 -8.15 -12.31
C LYS A 19 -10.34 -8.59 -11.35
N THR A 20 -10.25 -9.80 -10.82
CA THR A 20 -11.28 -10.36 -9.94
C THR A 20 -11.03 -10.07 -8.47
N ALA A 21 -12.11 -9.88 -7.69
CA ALA A 21 -12.01 -9.70 -6.25
C ALA A 21 -11.37 -10.91 -5.53
N LEU A 22 -11.63 -12.12 -6.04
CA LEU A 22 -11.06 -13.34 -5.49
C LEU A 22 -9.55 -13.45 -5.76
N ALA A 23 -9.08 -13.09 -6.96
CA ALA A 23 -7.64 -13.03 -7.22
C ALA A 23 -6.94 -11.97 -6.35
N LYS A 24 -7.55 -10.78 -6.20
CA LYS A 24 -7.05 -9.74 -5.27
C LYS A 24 -6.94 -10.26 -3.84
N ALA A 25 -7.98 -10.92 -3.33
CA ALA A 25 -7.98 -11.48 -1.99
C ALA A 25 -6.94 -12.58 -1.82
N PHE A 26 -6.80 -13.46 -2.83
CA PHE A 26 -5.79 -14.52 -2.82
C PHE A 26 -4.38 -13.95 -2.79
N ILE A 27 -4.04 -12.99 -3.67
CA ILE A 27 -2.74 -12.32 -3.68
C ILE A 27 -2.48 -11.64 -2.33
N ARG A 28 -3.45 -10.86 -1.81
CA ARG A 28 -3.35 -10.21 -0.50
C ARG A 28 -3.09 -11.20 0.65
N SER A 29 -3.70 -12.38 0.61
CA SER A 29 -3.51 -13.42 1.65
C SER A 29 -2.11 -14.04 1.67
N THR A 30 -1.33 -13.89 0.59
CA THR A 30 0.07 -14.35 0.59
C THR A 30 0.99 -13.46 1.43
N PHE A 31 0.56 -12.23 1.74
CA PHE A 31 1.35 -11.27 2.50
C PHE A 31 0.82 -11.11 3.91
N HIS A 32 1.71 -11.38 4.87
CA HIS A 32 1.47 -11.19 6.30
C HIS A 32 2.20 -9.95 6.78
N VAL A 33 1.89 -8.78 6.19
CA VAL A 33 2.43 -7.50 6.66
C VAL A 33 1.56 -7.00 7.80
N ASN A 34 2.00 -7.34 9.01
CA ASN A 34 1.43 -6.84 10.25
C ASN A 34 2.33 -5.76 10.84
N LEU A 35 1.73 -4.79 11.53
CA LEU A 35 2.49 -3.92 12.41
C LEU A 35 3.03 -4.71 13.59
N PRO A 36 4.28 -4.45 14.03
CA PRO A 36 4.76 -4.96 15.31
C PRO A 36 3.82 -4.53 16.45
N ASP A 37 3.67 -5.38 17.47
CA ASP A 37 2.72 -5.16 18.56
C ASP A 37 2.87 -3.80 19.26
N GLU A 38 4.11 -3.32 19.38
CA GLU A 38 4.43 -2.02 19.97
C GLU A 38 3.82 -0.83 19.21
N PHE A 39 3.58 -0.96 17.91
CA PHE A 39 2.92 0.07 17.09
C PHE A 39 1.41 -0.15 17.09
N THR A 40 0.97 -1.40 17.05
CA THR A 40 -0.46 -1.76 17.13
C THR A 40 -1.09 -1.21 18.41
N GLN A 41 -0.39 -1.26 19.55
CA GLN A 41 -0.87 -0.71 20.83
C GLN A 41 -0.94 0.83 20.86
N LYS A 42 -0.19 1.51 20.00
CA LYS A 42 -0.15 2.98 19.90
C LYS A 42 -1.13 3.52 18.85
N LEU A 43 -1.76 2.65 18.06
CA LEU A 43 -2.76 3.06 17.09
C LEU A 43 -4.05 3.46 17.79
N SER A 44 -4.51 4.66 17.46
CA SER A 44 -5.82 5.17 17.79
C SER A 44 -6.73 5.15 16.56
N SER A 45 -8.02 4.89 16.77
CA SER A 45 -9.05 5.09 15.74
C SER A 45 -9.45 6.55 15.60
N THR A 46 -9.04 7.42 16.52
CA THR A 46 -9.36 8.85 16.50
C THR A 46 -8.48 9.56 15.47
N PRO A 47 -9.06 10.26 14.48
CA PRO A 47 -8.29 10.98 13.48
C PRO A 47 -7.34 12.01 14.09
N THR A 48 -6.05 11.89 13.76
CA THR A 48 -5.02 12.90 14.04
C THR A 48 -4.45 13.44 12.73
N SER A 49 -3.55 14.42 12.82
CA SER A 49 -2.90 15.02 11.65
C SER A 49 -1.92 14.10 10.94
N SER A 50 -1.57 12.93 11.50
CA SER A 50 -0.55 12.04 10.94
C SER A 50 -1.06 10.58 10.87
N PRO A 51 -1.80 10.22 9.81
CA PRO A 51 -2.36 8.88 9.67
C PRO A 51 -1.27 7.84 9.39
N VAL A 52 -1.52 6.62 9.86
CA VAL A 52 -0.77 5.42 9.47
C VAL A 52 -1.54 4.72 8.37
N ILE A 53 -0.85 4.48 7.26
CA ILE A 53 -1.45 4.01 6.03
C ILE A 53 -0.68 2.78 5.57
N LYS A 54 -1.44 1.75 5.17
CA LYS A 54 -0.95 0.62 4.41
C LYS A 54 -1.01 0.96 2.92
N PHE A 55 0.15 1.01 2.30
CA PHE A 55 0.37 1.26 0.89
C PHE A 55 0.59 -0.09 0.17
N GLU A 56 -0.23 -0.40 -0.81
CA GLU A 56 -0.14 -1.57 -1.68
C GLU A 56 0.51 -1.16 -3.01
N PHE A 57 1.67 -1.73 -3.31
CA PHE A 57 2.41 -1.50 -4.55
C PHE A 57 2.25 -2.71 -5.47
N THR A 58 1.80 -2.48 -6.70
CA THR A 58 1.71 -3.50 -7.75
C THR A 58 2.46 -3.03 -8.99
N GLY A 59 3.06 -3.95 -9.76
CA GLY A 59 3.29 -3.76 -11.20
C GLY A 59 3.98 -2.47 -11.61
N ASN A 60 3.15 -1.48 -11.92
CA ASN A 60 3.51 -0.22 -12.56
C ASN A 60 4.01 0.86 -11.58
N SER A 61 3.81 0.69 -10.27
CA SER A 61 4.14 1.71 -9.25
C SER A 61 5.51 1.53 -8.60
N VAL A 62 6.13 0.36 -8.76
CA VAL A 62 7.20 -0.10 -7.87
C VAL A 62 8.61 0.33 -8.27
N ASP A 63 8.83 0.65 -9.55
CA ASP A 63 10.13 1.14 -10.05
C ASP A 63 10.24 2.68 -10.02
N LYS A 64 9.19 3.37 -9.57
CA LYS A 64 9.20 4.81 -9.38
C LYS A 64 9.47 5.13 -7.90
N PRO A 65 10.31 6.12 -7.57
CA PRO A 65 10.56 6.53 -6.19
C PRO A 65 9.39 7.38 -5.66
N LEU A 66 8.19 6.80 -5.60
CA LEU A 66 6.93 7.53 -5.39
C LEU A 66 6.89 8.25 -4.04
N PHE A 67 7.32 7.61 -2.95
CA PHE A 67 7.43 8.29 -1.65
C PHE A 67 8.38 9.47 -1.70
N SER A 68 9.58 9.30 -2.27
CA SER A 68 10.53 10.39 -2.39
C SER A 68 10.03 11.54 -3.27
N LYS A 69 9.24 11.23 -4.32
CA LYS A 69 8.59 12.25 -5.16
C LYS A 69 7.51 12.98 -4.40
N ALA A 70 6.58 12.25 -3.77
CA ALA A 70 5.52 12.84 -2.96
C ALA A 70 6.09 13.72 -1.84
N SER A 71 7.16 13.27 -1.16
CA SER A 71 7.85 14.08 -0.15
C SER A 71 8.40 15.39 -0.69
N LYS A 72 9.03 15.37 -1.87
CA LYS A 72 9.61 16.57 -2.48
C LYS A 72 8.55 17.51 -3.04
N GLU A 73 7.48 16.98 -3.60
CA GLU A 73 6.45 17.75 -4.30
C GLU A 73 5.45 18.38 -3.34
N PHE A 74 5.09 17.68 -2.27
CA PHE A 74 4.08 18.12 -1.30
C PHE A 74 4.64 18.46 0.07
N GLY A 75 5.95 18.28 0.31
CA GLY A 75 6.55 18.60 1.62
C GLY A 75 6.13 17.68 2.75
N VAL A 76 5.74 16.44 2.43
CA VAL A 76 5.37 15.40 3.42
C VAL A 76 6.56 14.50 3.74
N GLU A 77 6.55 13.88 4.92
CA GLU A 77 7.49 12.84 5.30
C GLU A 77 6.79 11.49 5.45
N PHE A 78 7.47 10.41 5.06
CA PHE A 78 6.99 9.05 5.27
C PHE A 78 7.90 8.37 6.28
N ASN A 79 7.37 8.07 7.46
CA ASN A 79 8.04 7.25 8.46
C ASN A 79 7.62 5.79 8.27
N ILE A 80 8.48 4.99 7.63
CA ILE A 80 8.21 3.58 7.30
C ILE A 80 8.29 2.73 8.57
N LEU A 81 7.17 2.09 8.93
CA LEU A 81 7.06 1.23 10.11
C LEU A 81 7.39 -0.22 9.77
N THR A 82 6.87 -0.71 8.64
CA THR A 82 7.20 -2.03 8.09
C THR A 82 7.02 -2.01 6.59
N SER A 83 7.82 -2.78 5.87
CA SER A 83 7.71 -2.92 4.42
C SER A 83 8.10 -4.34 4.02
N GLN A 84 7.29 -4.95 3.17
CA GLN A 84 7.59 -6.23 2.55
C GLN A 84 7.33 -6.10 1.05
N MET A 85 8.36 -6.42 0.26
CA MET A 85 8.32 -6.40 -1.19
C MET A 85 8.83 -7.73 -1.71
N ASP A 86 8.11 -8.31 -2.66
CA ASP A 86 8.45 -9.57 -3.32
C ASP A 86 8.43 -9.40 -4.84
N TYR A 87 8.99 -10.39 -5.53
CA TYR A 87 9.07 -10.43 -6.99
C TYR A 87 8.43 -11.69 -7.54
N VAL A 88 7.37 -11.54 -8.32
CA VAL A 88 6.61 -12.67 -8.85
C VAL A 88 6.33 -12.45 -10.32
N GLY A 89 6.71 -13.41 -11.16
CA GLY A 89 6.40 -13.38 -12.60
C GLY A 89 6.96 -12.17 -13.35
N GLY A 90 8.09 -11.62 -12.91
CA GLY A 90 8.71 -10.45 -13.56
C GLY A 90 8.31 -9.10 -12.95
N VAL A 91 7.43 -9.10 -11.95
CA VAL A 91 6.81 -7.91 -11.38
C VAL A 91 7.12 -7.81 -9.90
N LYS A 92 7.49 -6.62 -9.43
CA LYS A 92 7.55 -6.34 -7.99
C LYS A 92 6.14 -6.10 -7.47
N PHE A 93 5.87 -6.58 -6.27
CA PHE A 93 4.62 -6.39 -5.57
C PHE A 93 4.89 -6.37 -4.07
N GLY A 94 4.12 -5.60 -3.30
CA GLY A 94 4.21 -5.68 -1.85
C GLY A 94 3.45 -4.60 -1.11
N PHE A 95 3.64 -4.57 0.20
CA PHE A 95 3.00 -3.61 1.08
C PHE A 95 4.04 -2.84 1.89
N THR A 96 3.79 -1.56 2.08
CA THR A 96 4.50 -0.73 3.06
C THR A 96 3.49 -0.12 4.00
N ILE A 97 3.71 -0.24 5.31
CA ILE A 97 2.96 0.51 6.30
C ILE A 97 3.84 1.65 6.76
N ALA A 98 3.35 2.87 6.58
CA ALA A 98 4.07 4.08 6.98
C ALA A 98 3.13 5.11 7.59
N GLN A 99 3.65 5.88 8.54
CA GLN A 99 3.02 7.11 8.97
C GLN A 99 3.36 8.20 7.95
N ILE A 100 2.37 8.97 7.53
CA ILE A 100 2.58 10.18 6.73
C ILE A 100 2.48 11.40 7.65
N ILE A 101 3.48 12.27 7.57
CA ILE A 101 3.64 13.44 8.44
C ILE A 101 3.69 14.68 7.55
N GLY A 102 2.93 15.71 7.93
CA GLY A 102 2.80 16.95 7.18
C GLY A 102 1.54 17.70 7.60
N ASN A 103 1.22 18.79 6.90
CA ASN A 103 -0.08 19.42 7.10
C ASN A 103 -1.20 18.62 6.39
N PRO A 104 -2.47 18.74 6.82
CA PRO A 104 -3.55 17.92 6.28
C PRO A 104 -3.78 18.05 4.77
N ASN A 105 -3.55 19.23 4.19
CA ASN A 105 -3.75 19.46 2.76
C ASN A 105 -2.65 18.77 1.94
N ASP A 106 -1.40 18.88 2.36
CA ASP A 106 -0.25 18.27 1.71
C ASP A 106 -0.30 16.75 1.81
N ILE A 107 -0.75 16.22 2.94
CA ILE A 107 -1.02 14.79 3.12
C ILE A 107 -2.06 14.32 2.11
N LYS A 108 -3.15 15.08 1.93
CA LYS A 108 -4.21 14.73 0.98
C LYS A 108 -3.68 14.74 -0.46
N LEU A 109 -2.93 15.77 -0.84
CA LEU A 109 -2.31 15.86 -2.17
C LEU A 109 -1.33 14.70 -2.43
N ALA A 110 -0.52 14.34 -1.43
CA ALA A 110 0.39 13.19 -1.53
C ALA A 110 -0.37 11.86 -1.67
N GLN A 111 -1.47 11.67 -0.95
CA GLN A 111 -2.32 10.47 -1.09
C GLN A 111 -2.97 10.38 -2.47
N ASP A 112 -3.47 11.50 -3.00
CA ASP A 112 -4.08 11.57 -4.32
C ASP A 112 -3.04 11.26 -5.41
N PHE A 113 -1.85 11.87 -5.33
CA PHE A 113 -0.72 11.55 -6.21
C PHE A 113 -0.35 10.06 -6.19
N LEU A 114 -0.25 9.45 -5.01
CA LEU A 114 0.07 8.02 -4.89
C LEU A 114 -1.03 7.14 -5.50
N THR A 115 -2.29 7.51 -5.29
CA THR A 115 -3.45 6.81 -5.85
C THR A 115 -3.49 6.90 -7.37
N GLU A 116 -3.24 8.08 -7.94
CA GLU A 116 -3.11 8.30 -9.39
C GLU A 116 -1.98 7.46 -10.01
N HIS A 117 -0.93 7.19 -9.23
CA HIS A 117 0.18 6.33 -9.60
C HIS A 117 -0.06 4.84 -9.29
N GLN A 118 -1.31 4.44 -9.05
CA GLN A 118 -1.74 3.05 -8.85
C GLN A 118 -1.18 2.41 -7.57
N VAL A 119 -0.93 3.22 -6.53
CA VAL A 119 -0.69 2.71 -5.17
C VAL A 119 -2.04 2.56 -4.48
N GLY A 120 -2.33 1.37 -3.95
CA GLY A 120 -3.51 1.16 -3.10
C GLY A 120 -3.27 1.75 -1.72
N LEU A 121 -4.24 2.48 -1.18
CA LEU A 121 -4.13 3.11 0.14
C LEU A 121 -5.23 2.58 1.07
N GLU A 122 -4.85 2.17 2.26
CA GLU A 122 -5.75 1.79 3.35
C GLU A 122 -5.30 2.45 4.65
N VAL A 123 -6.12 3.33 5.23
CA VAL A 123 -5.85 3.93 6.53
C VAL A 123 -6.10 2.87 7.60
N ILE A 124 -5.06 2.53 8.37
CA ILE A 124 -5.15 1.49 9.41
C ILE A 124 -5.22 2.07 10.82
N GLY A 125 -4.97 3.37 10.98
CA GLY A 125 -5.12 4.08 12.25
C GLY A 125 -4.38 5.41 12.27
N TYR A 126 -4.28 5.98 13.45
CA TYR A 126 -3.61 7.25 13.71
C TYR A 126 -2.68 7.09 14.91
N VAL A 127 -1.49 7.69 14.88
CA VAL A 127 -0.62 7.73 16.06
C VAL A 127 -0.94 9.01 16.82
N ALA A 128 -1.10 8.88 18.14
CA ALA A 128 -1.30 9.98 19.08
C ALA A 128 0.01 10.30 19.82
#